data_AF-A0A963NTT3-F1
#
_entry.id   AF-A0A963NTT3-F1
#
_cell.length_a   1.000
_cell.length_b   1.000
_cell.length_c   1.000
_cell.angle_alpha   90.00
_cell.angle_beta   90.00
_cell.angle_gamma   90.00
#
_symmetry.space_group_name_H-M   'P 1'
#
loop_
_entity.id
_entity.type
_entity.pdbx_description
1 polymer ?
#
loop_
_entity_poly.entity_id
_entity_poly.type
_entity_poly.pdbx_seq_one_letter_code
_entity_poly.pdbx_strand_id
1 'polypeptide(L)'
;MNALNVAQYTHTLGLQAKTASALMAKAPAALKNKALRALARLLREQTQALQVDNAHDLERARAAGLAEPLVDRLKLTPQVLETCAQGCEQLAAMPDIIGEIIGMKQQPSGIRVGQMRVPIGVFGMIFESRPNVTIEAASLSIKSGNACILRGGSEAIDSNKALARLVQQALEEAGLPQDAVQLVQTTDREVVGQLITLPQYVDVIIPRGGKGLIERI
;
A
#
# COMPACT_ATOMS: atom_id res chain seq x y z
N MET A 1 -3.00 9.68 -21.63
CA MET A 1 -1.66 10.06 -21.13
C MET A 1 -0.68 9.55 -22.18
N ASN A 2 0.31 10.33 -22.63
CA ASN A 2 1.28 9.84 -23.63
C ASN A 2 2.46 9.14 -22.92
N ALA A 3 3.21 8.27 -23.61
CA ALA A 3 4.31 7.49 -23.01
C ALA A 3 5.35 8.35 -22.25
N LEU A 4 5.72 9.52 -22.80
CA LEU A 4 6.62 10.48 -22.12
C LEU A 4 6.06 10.98 -20.78
N ASN A 5 4.75 11.16 -20.69
CA ASN A 5 4.06 11.58 -19.47
C ASN A 5 3.97 10.42 -18.46
N VAL A 6 3.78 9.18 -18.94
CA VAL A 6 3.79 7.97 -18.09
C VAL A 6 5.16 7.73 -17.44
N ALA A 7 6.25 7.91 -18.20
CA ALA A 7 7.61 7.77 -17.67
C ALA A 7 7.91 8.82 -16.59
N GLN A 8 7.61 10.10 -16.85
CA GLN A 8 7.77 11.18 -15.88
C GLN A 8 6.93 10.97 -14.62
N TYR A 9 5.68 10.54 -14.79
CA TYR A 9 4.78 10.22 -13.70
C TYR A 9 5.33 9.10 -12.81
N THR A 10 5.73 7.97 -13.40
CA THR A 10 6.27 6.83 -12.63
C THR A 10 7.58 7.18 -11.93
N HIS A 11 8.45 7.98 -12.58
CA HIS A 11 9.67 8.47 -11.96
C HIS A 11 9.39 9.38 -10.75
N THR A 12 8.36 10.24 -10.84
CA THR A 12 7.93 11.09 -9.73
C THR A 12 7.44 10.25 -8.56
N LEU A 13 6.58 9.26 -8.81
CA LEU A 13 6.11 8.31 -7.79
C LEU A 13 7.30 7.62 -7.10
N GLY A 14 8.26 7.13 -7.88
CA GLY A 14 9.45 6.44 -7.37
C GLY A 14 10.30 7.34 -6.47
N LEU A 15 10.58 8.57 -6.90
CA LEU A 15 11.36 9.54 -6.14
C LEU A 15 10.66 9.91 -4.82
N GLN A 16 9.36 10.16 -4.86
CA GLN A 16 8.56 10.46 -3.68
C GLN A 16 8.55 9.29 -2.70
N ALA A 17 8.36 8.06 -3.21
CA ALA A 17 8.36 6.85 -2.38
C ALA A 17 9.73 6.61 -1.73
N LYS A 18 10.83 6.82 -2.47
CA LYS A 18 12.19 6.66 -1.92
C LYS A 18 12.50 7.71 -0.85
N THR A 19 12.02 8.93 -1.04
CA THR A 19 12.15 9.99 -0.03
C THR A 19 11.33 9.66 1.23
N ALA A 20 10.09 9.22 1.05
CA ALA A 20 9.20 8.84 2.14
C ALA A 20 9.72 7.60 2.90
N SER A 21 10.29 6.60 2.22
CA SER A 21 10.80 5.39 2.88
C SER A 21 11.93 5.68 3.85
N ALA A 22 12.81 6.63 3.54
CA ALA A 22 13.87 7.07 4.45
C ALA A 22 13.32 7.73 5.73
N LEU A 23 12.19 8.41 5.64
CA LEU A 23 11.49 9.01 6.79
C LEU A 23 10.72 7.94 7.57
N MET A 24 10.02 7.04 6.88
CA MET A 24 9.29 5.92 7.48
C MET A 24 10.19 4.96 8.25
N ALA A 25 11.40 4.70 7.74
CA ALA A 25 12.38 3.84 8.41
C ALA A 25 12.87 4.40 9.76
N LYS A 26 12.79 5.72 9.95
CA LYS A 26 13.15 6.42 11.20
C LYS A 26 11.96 6.69 12.10
N ALA A 27 10.74 6.44 11.63
CA ALA A 27 9.52 6.79 12.34
C ALA A 27 9.37 5.93 13.60
N PRO A 28 9.12 6.55 14.77
CA PRO A 28 8.83 5.81 15.99
C PRO A 28 7.63 4.88 15.84
N ALA A 29 7.68 3.72 16.48
CA ALA A 29 6.59 2.75 16.54
C ALA A 29 5.24 3.41 16.90
N ALA A 30 5.27 4.38 17.82
CA ALA A 30 4.09 5.12 18.25
C ALA A 30 3.39 5.87 17.11
N LEU A 31 4.13 6.49 16.18
CA LEU A 31 3.54 7.21 15.05
C LEU A 31 2.95 6.23 14.02
N LYS A 32 3.66 5.14 13.72
CA LYS A 32 3.17 4.07 12.84
C LYS A 32 1.86 3.47 13.38
N ASN A 33 1.82 3.18 14.68
CA ASN A 33 0.62 2.66 15.35
C ASN A 33 -0.50 3.70 15.44
N LYS A 34 -0.19 5.00 15.59
CA LYS A 34 -1.18 6.09 15.53
C LYS A 34 -1.85 6.16 14.16
N ALA A 35 -1.07 6.09 13.08
CA ALA A 35 -1.61 6.08 11.71
C ALA A 35 -2.53 4.88 11.47
N LEU A 36 -2.15 3.68 11.92
CA LEU A 36 -2.98 2.47 11.77
C LEU A 36 -4.32 2.60 12.50
N ARG A 37 -4.33 3.13 13.73
CA ARG A 37 -5.57 3.37 14.49
C ARG A 37 -6.42 4.47 13.87
N ALA A 38 -5.79 5.53 13.36
CA ALA A 38 -6.49 6.59 12.63
C ALA A 38 -7.15 6.02 11.37
N LEU A 39 -6.44 5.18 10.60
CA LEU A 39 -6.99 4.53 9.42
C LEU A 39 -8.19 3.64 9.75
N ALA A 40 -8.11 2.84 10.82
CA ALA A 40 -9.24 2.03 11.29
C ALA A 40 -10.47 2.87 11.62
N ARG A 41 -10.28 4.00 12.33
CA ARG A 41 -11.34 4.95 12.64
C ARG A 41 -11.95 5.56 11.37
N LEU A 42 -11.11 6.06 10.45
CA LEU A 42 -11.56 6.68 9.20
C LEU A 42 -12.35 5.70 8.32
N LEU A 43 -11.94 4.43 8.23
CA LEU A 43 -12.68 3.41 7.49
C LEU A 43 -14.10 3.24 8.01
N ARG A 44 -14.28 3.25 9.34
CA ARG A 44 -15.60 3.14 9.98
C ARG A 44 -16.44 4.39 9.73
N GLU A 45 -15.87 5.57 9.97
CA GLU A 45 -16.55 6.87 9.77
C GLU A 45 -16.97 7.08 8.31
N GLN A 46 -16.15 6.67 7.36
CA GLN A 46 -16.35 6.90 5.92
C GLN A 46 -17.02 5.73 5.20
N THR A 47 -17.56 4.75 5.93
CA THR A 47 -18.19 3.54 5.35
C THR A 47 -19.21 3.89 4.28
N GLN A 48 -20.14 4.80 4.57
CA GLN A 48 -21.19 5.16 3.61
C GLN A 48 -20.64 5.84 2.36
N ALA A 49 -19.67 6.75 2.51
CA ALA A 49 -19.03 7.41 1.38
C ALA A 49 -18.27 6.40 0.49
N LEU A 50 -17.53 5.47 1.10
CA LEU A 50 -16.84 4.40 0.37
C LEU A 50 -17.80 3.48 -0.40
N GLN A 51 -18.99 3.22 0.14
CA GLN A 51 -20.00 2.42 -0.57
C GLN A 51 -20.54 3.13 -1.82
N VAL A 52 -20.63 4.46 -1.82
CA VAL A 52 -21.02 5.24 -3.01
C VAL A 52 -19.97 5.10 -4.10
N ASP A 53 -18.69 5.29 -3.78
CA ASP A 53 -17.59 5.11 -4.74
C ASP A 53 -17.53 3.66 -5.25
N ASN A 54 -17.77 2.67 -4.37
CA ASN A 54 -17.80 1.26 -4.74
C ASN A 54 -18.98 0.89 -5.65
N ALA A 55 -20.14 1.53 -5.48
CA ALA A 55 -21.30 1.29 -6.34
C ALA A 55 -20.98 1.67 -7.80
N HIS A 56 -20.31 2.79 -8.04
CA HIS A 56 -19.87 3.19 -9.39
C HIS A 56 -18.91 2.17 -10.02
N ASP A 57 -17.96 1.63 -9.25
CA ASP A 57 -17.07 0.56 -9.72
C ASP A 57 -17.85 -0.72 -10.08
N LEU A 58 -18.80 -1.13 -9.23
CA LEU A 58 -19.61 -2.34 -9.47
C LEU A 58 -20.51 -2.21 -10.70
N GLU A 59 -21.14 -1.06 -10.90
CA GLU A 59 -21.95 -0.78 -12.08
C GLU A 59 -21.11 -0.83 -13.35
N ARG A 60 -19.96 -0.14 -13.34
CA ARG A 60 -19.01 -0.14 -14.47
C ARG A 60 -18.47 -1.54 -14.76
N ALA A 61 -18.15 -2.32 -13.74
CA ALA A 61 -17.66 -3.68 -13.90
C ALA A 61 -18.71 -4.61 -14.54
N ARG A 62 -19.97 -4.53 -14.10
CA ARG A 62 -21.08 -5.29 -14.70
C ARG A 62 -21.37 -4.85 -16.13
N ALA A 63 -21.40 -3.54 -16.39
CA ALA A 63 -21.60 -2.99 -17.73
C ALA A 63 -20.48 -3.41 -18.71
N ALA A 64 -19.25 -3.58 -18.19
CA ALA A 64 -18.12 -4.10 -18.96
C ALA A 64 -18.12 -5.63 -19.14
N GLY A 65 -19.15 -6.35 -18.65
CA GLY A 65 -19.28 -7.80 -18.79
C GLY A 65 -18.33 -8.60 -17.89
N LEU A 66 -17.84 -8.01 -16.80
CA LEU A 66 -17.00 -8.72 -15.85
C LEU A 66 -17.81 -9.86 -15.19
N ALA A 67 -17.23 -11.06 -15.11
CA ALA A 67 -17.91 -12.21 -14.52
C ALA A 67 -18.29 -11.96 -13.05
N GLU A 68 -19.48 -12.40 -12.63
CA GLU A 68 -20.00 -12.18 -11.28
C GLU A 68 -19.04 -12.56 -10.14
N PRO A 69 -18.28 -13.68 -10.19
CA PRO A 69 -17.30 -13.98 -9.14
C PRO A 69 -16.16 -12.96 -9.01
N LEU A 70 -15.87 -12.19 -10.05
CA LEU A 70 -14.90 -11.09 -10.01
C LEU A 70 -15.57 -9.80 -9.52
N VAL A 71 -16.82 -9.54 -9.91
CA VAL A 71 -17.63 -8.44 -9.37
C VAL A 71 -17.80 -8.58 -7.86
N ASP A 72 -18.03 -9.81 -7.37
CA ASP A 72 -18.14 -10.09 -5.94
C ASP A 72 -16.88 -9.70 -5.15
N ARG A 73 -15.69 -9.85 -5.75
CA ARG A 73 -14.42 -9.47 -5.12
C ARG A 73 -14.21 -7.96 -5.05
N LEU A 74 -14.95 -7.18 -5.86
CA LEU A 74 -14.91 -5.72 -5.83
C LEU A 74 -15.71 -5.13 -4.66
N LYS A 75 -16.64 -5.88 -4.06
CA LYS A 75 -17.58 -5.35 -3.08
C LYS A 75 -16.87 -4.88 -1.81
N LEU A 76 -17.07 -3.61 -1.46
CA LEU A 76 -16.70 -3.03 -0.17
C LEU A 76 -17.93 -2.96 0.72
N THR A 77 -18.36 -4.12 1.22
CA THR A 77 -19.47 -4.18 2.19
C THR A 77 -19.02 -3.59 3.55
N PRO A 78 -19.95 -3.20 4.42
CA PRO A 78 -19.60 -2.74 5.77
C PRO A 78 -18.77 -3.77 6.55
N GLN A 79 -19.04 -5.06 6.35
CA GLN A 79 -18.27 -6.14 6.95
C GLN A 79 -16.83 -6.21 6.43
N VAL A 80 -16.61 -5.99 5.12
CA VAL A 80 -15.26 -5.96 4.53
C VAL A 80 -14.47 -4.77 5.10
N LEU A 81 -15.09 -3.60 5.17
CA LEU A 81 -14.46 -2.40 5.72
C LEU A 81 -14.15 -2.55 7.22
N GLU A 82 -15.05 -3.14 8.00
CA GLU A 82 -14.81 -3.46 9.41
C GLU A 82 -13.67 -4.46 9.57
N THR A 83 -13.59 -5.49 8.71
CA THR A 83 -12.48 -6.45 8.72
C THR A 83 -11.15 -5.74 8.44
N CYS A 84 -11.11 -4.79 7.49
CA CYS A 84 -9.92 -3.98 7.24
C CYS A 84 -9.55 -3.09 8.42
N ALA A 85 -10.53 -2.47 9.08
CA ALA A 85 -10.31 -1.65 10.27
C ALA A 85 -9.72 -2.48 11.43
N GLN A 86 -10.28 -3.67 11.68
CA GLN A 86 -9.76 -4.63 12.66
C GLN A 86 -8.33 -5.07 12.32
N GLY A 87 -8.03 -5.35 11.04
CA GLY A 87 -6.68 -5.68 10.60
C GLY A 87 -5.67 -4.57 10.91
N CYS A 88 -6.06 -3.30 10.73
CA CYS A 88 -5.20 -2.15 11.09
C CYS A 88 -4.95 -2.09 12.61
N GLU A 89 -5.97 -2.32 13.43
CA GLU A 89 -5.86 -2.34 14.91
C GLU A 89 -5.00 -3.51 15.41
N GLN A 90 -5.15 -4.69 14.80
CA GLN A 90 -4.33 -5.86 15.09
C GLN A 90 -2.86 -5.57 14.78
N LEU A 91 -2.55 -5.00 13.61
CA LEU A 91 -1.19 -4.59 13.26
C LEU A 91 -0.63 -3.53 14.23
N ALA A 92 -1.46 -2.57 14.66
CA ALA A 92 -1.06 -1.56 15.64
C ALA A 92 -0.75 -2.17 17.02
N ALA A 93 -1.40 -3.28 17.38
CA ALA A 93 -1.19 -4.00 18.64
C ALA A 93 0.02 -4.95 18.60
N MET A 94 0.46 -5.40 17.42
CA MET A 94 1.64 -6.25 17.29
C MET A 94 2.92 -5.54 17.81
N PRO A 95 3.89 -6.28 18.37
CA PRO A 95 5.21 -5.74 18.66
C PRO A 95 5.85 -5.12 17.41
N ASP A 96 6.58 -4.02 17.58
CA ASP A 96 7.42 -3.50 16.51
C ASP A 96 8.71 -4.32 16.45
N ILE A 97 9.04 -4.81 15.27
CA ILE A 97 10.23 -5.64 15.02
C ILE A 97 11.33 -4.83 14.32
N ILE A 98 11.02 -3.63 13.82
CA ILE A 98 11.99 -2.77 13.14
C ILE A 98 12.97 -2.21 14.17
N GLY A 99 14.26 -2.38 13.92
CA GLY A 99 15.35 -2.01 14.84
C GLY A 99 15.77 -3.14 15.80
N GLU A 100 15.12 -4.31 15.77
CA GLU A 100 15.51 -5.48 16.56
C GLU A 100 16.94 -5.92 16.19
N ILE A 101 17.80 -6.11 17.20
CA ILE A 101 19.17 -6.60 17.05
C ILE A 101 19.24 -8.07 17.44
N ILE A 102 19.69 -8.91 16.52
CA ILE A 102 19.83 -10.36 16.69
C ILE A 102 21.32 -10.73 16.71
N GLY A 103 21.69 -11.64 17.61
CA GLY A 103 22.98 -12.32 17.57
C GLY A 103 24.20 -11.45 17.88
N MET A 104 24.05 -10.41 18.72
CA MET A 104 25.15 -9.54 19.13
C MET A 104 26.27 -10.32 19.84
N LYS A 105 27.48 -10.34 19.28
CA LYS A 105 28.66 -11.05 19.81
C LYS A 105 29.92 -10.18 19.76
N GLN A 106 30.73 -10.25 20.80
CA GLN A 106 32.06 -9.63 20.82
C GLN A 106 33.08 -10.50 20.07
N GLN A 107 33.92 -9.87 19.26
CA GLN A 107 34.98 -10.52 18.49
C GLN A 107 36.33 -10.41 19.21
N PRO A 108 37.32 -11.26 18.89
CA PRO A 108 38.68 -11.16 19.45
C PRO A 108 39.35 -9.79 19.24
N SER A 109 38.96 -9.06 18.19
CA SER A 109 39.43 -7.69 17.92
C SER A 109 38.82 -6.62 18.83
N GLY A 110 37.83 -6.95 19.66
CA GLY A 110 37.13 -6.03 20.56
C GLY A 110 35.85 -5.41 19.97
N ILE A 111 35.60 -5.55 18.67
CA ILE A 111 34.34 -5.07 18.05
C ILE A 111 33.15 -5.95 18.46
N ARG A 112 31.94 -5.38 18.41
CA ARG A 112 30.69 -6.13 18.57
C ARG A 112 29.96 -6.22 17.23
N VAL A 113 29.54 -7.42 16.86
CA VAL A 113 28.86 -7.70 15.59
C VAL A 113 27.49 -8.29 15.89
N GLY A 114 26.45 -7.74 15.27
CA GLY A 114 25.09 -8.23 15.31
C GLY A 114 24.34 -7.82 14.05
N GLN A 115 23.14 -8.37 13.85
CA GLN A 115 22.30 -8.05 12.70
C GLN A 115 21.09 -7.25 13.17
N MET A 116 20.81 -6.12 12.53
CA MET A 116 19.62 -5.31 12.82
C MET A 116 18.57 -5.54 11.75
N ARG A 117 17.31 -5.75 12.18
CA ARG A 117 16.17 -5.79 11.27
C ARG A 117 15.82 -4.36 10.83
N VAL A 118 15.79 -4.13 9.52
CA VAL A 118 15.42 -2.85 8.91
C VAL A 118 14.30 -3.04 7.89
N PRO A 119 13.55 -1.99 7.52
CA PRO A 119 12.60 -2.06 6.42
C PRO A 119 13.33 -2.38 5.11
N ILE A 120 12.60 -2.96 4.15
CA ILE A 120 13.14 -3.26 2.81
C ILE A 120 13.38 -1.95 2.04
N GLY A 121 12.54 -0.94 2.26
CA GLY A 121 12.60 0.36 1.60
C GLY A 121 11.26 0.69 0.97
N VAL A 122 11.17 0.48 -0.34
CA VAL A 122 9.97 0.73 -1.15
C VAL A 122 9.51 -0.57 -1.78
N PHE A 123 8.22 -0.91 -1.65
CA PHE A 123 7.63 -2.00 -2.43
C PHE A 123 6.49 -1.53 -3.33
N GLY A 124 6.39 -2.13 -4.52
CA GLY A 124 5.23 -1.98 -5.40
C GLY A 124 4.25 -3.12 -5.18
N MET A 125 2.99 -2.83 -4.86
CA MET A 125 1.93 -3.83 -4.78
C MET A 125 1.04 -3.69 -6.02
N ILE A 126 1.02 -4.73 -6.87
CA ILE A 126 0.19 -4.77 -8.07
C ILE A 126 -0.91 -5.80 -7.87
N PHE A 127 -2.17 -5.39 -7.86
CA PHE A 127 -3.29 -6.26 -7.50
C PHE A 127 -4.51 -6.05 -8.39
N GLU A 128 -5.38 -7.06 -8.44
CA GLU A 128 -6.56 -7.10 -9.32
C GLU A 128 -7.84 -7.42 -8.53
N SER A 129 -8.92 -6.76 -8.96
CA SER A 129 -10.32 -6.98 -8.56
C SER A 129 -10.57 -7.10 -7.05
N ARG A 130 -9.78 -6.43 -6.21
CA ARG A 130 -9.90 -6.47 -4.75
C ARG A 130 -9.50 -5.14 -4.11
N PRO A 131 -10.42 -4.18 -3.96
CA PRO A 131 -10.09 -2.86 -3.41
C PRO A 131 -9.63 -2.89 -1.95
N ASN A 132 -10.04 -3.89 -1.17
CA ASN A 132 -9.56 -4.10 0.22
C ASN A 132 -8.03 -4.26 0.31
N VAL A 133 -7.38 -4.76 -0.75
CA VAL A 133 -5.91 -4.90 -0.81
C VAL A 133 -5.21 -3.55 -0.68
N THR A 134 -5.86 -2.45 -1.05
CA THR A 134 -5.33 -1.09 -0.83
C THR A 134 -5.02 -0.87 0.65
N ILE A 135 -5.93 -1.24 1.55
CA ILE A 135 -5.76 -1.08 2.99
C ILE A 135 -4.82 -2.13 3.58
N GLU A 136 -4.94 -3.39 3.15
CA GLU A 136 -4.05 -4.47 3.63
C GLU A 136 -2.59 -4.17 3.31
N ALA A 137 -2.29 -3.73 2.08
CA ALA A 137 -0.93 -3.38 1.66
C ALA A 137 -0.42 -2.11 2.35
N ALA A 138 -1.27 -1.08 2.44
CA ALA A 138 -0.92 0.17 3.12
C ALA A 138 -0.60 -0.05 4.60
N SER A 139 -1.45 -0.77 5.32
CA SER A 139 -1.30 -1.03 6.76
C SER A 139 -0.03 -1.84 7.06
N LEU A 140 0.29 -2.85 6.25
CA LEU A 140 1.55 -3.58 6.34
C LEU A 140 2.75 -2.66 6.07
N SER A 141 2.68 -1.79 5.06
CA SER A 141 3.73 -0.80 4.75
C SER A 141 3.99 0.11 5.95
N ILE A 142 2.93 0.67 6.51
CA ILE A 142 2.99 1.55 7.67
C ILE A 142 3.61 0.83 8.85
N LYS A 143 3.15 -0.39 9.19
CA LYS A 143 3.66 -1.14 10.34
C LYS A 143 5.16 -1.43 10.22
N SER A 144 5.57 -1.89 9.04
CA SER A 144 6.93 -2.33 8.74
C SER A 144 7.90 -1.20 8.40
N GLY A 145 7.44 0.07 8.42
CA GLY A 145 8.29 1.23 8.14
C GLY A 145 8.75 1.32 6.68
N ASN A 146 8.03 0.68 5.76
CA ASN A 146 8.27 0.79 4.32
C ASN A 146 7.42 1.91 3.72
N ALA A 147 7.84 2.41 2.56
CA ALA A 147 6.91 3.08 1.65
C ALA A 147 6.35 2.07 0.63
N CYS A 148 5.17 2.34 0.09
CA CYS A 148 4.60 1.52 -0.96
C CYS A 148 3.92 2.30 -2.08
N ILE A 149 4.01 1.74 -3.29
CA ILE A 149 3.31 2.21 -4.47
C ILE A 149 2.27 1.15 -4.84
N LEU A 150 1.00 1.53 -4.80
CA LEU A 150 -0.14 0.66 -5.02
C LEU A 150 -0.64 0.84 -6.45
N ARG A 151 -0.79 -0.27 -7.18
CA ARG A 151 -1.44 -0.30 -8.49
C ARG A 151 -2.55 -1.34 -8.45
N GLY A 152 -3.78 -0.87 -8.30
CA GLY A 152 -4.98 -1.70 -8.38
C GLY A 152 -5.49 -1.92 -9.80
N GLY A 153 -6.47 -2.80 -9.94
CA GLY A 153 -7.21 -3.01 -11.18
C GLY A 153 -8.00 -1.76 -11.60
N SER A 154 -8.18 -1.58 -12.89
CA SER A 154 -8.93 -0.45 -13.47
C SER A 154 -10.42 -0.47 -13.10
N GLU A 155 -10.95 -1.65 -12.83
CA GLU A 155 -12.33 -1.93 -12.44
C GLU A 155 -12.67 -1.46 -11.02
N ALA A 156 -11.67 -1.13 -10.20
CA ALA A 156 -11.83 -0.70 -8.80
C ALA A 156 -11.25 0.70 -8.54
N ILE A 157 -11.09 1.52 -9.59
CA ILE A 157 -10.28 2.75 -9.53
C ILE A 157 -10.88 3.79 -8.57
N ASP A 158 -12.21 3.90 -8.50
CA ASP A 158 -12.87 4.90 -7.66
C ASP A 158 -12.76 4.49 -6.18
N SER A 159 -13.02 3.21 -5.87
CA SER A 159 -12.82 2.60 -4.56
C SER A 159 -11.37 2.74 -4.09
N ASN A 160 -10.39 2.42 -4.96
CA ASN A 160 -8.98 2.50 -4.61
C ASN A 160 -8.56 3.94 -4.31
N LYS A 161 -9.02 4.92 -5.11
CA LYS A 161 -8.75 6.35 -4.86
C LYS A 161 -9.35 6.80 -3.54
N ALA A 162 -10.59 6.40 -3.26
CA ALA A 162 -11.26 6.74 -2.01
C ALA A 162 -10.50 6.18 -0.79
N LEU A 163 -10.14 4.88 -0.82
CA LEU A 163 -9.35 4.24 0.23
C LEU A 163 -7.96 4.88 0.38
N ALA A 164 -7.27 5.17 -0.72
CA ALA A 164 -5.95 5.79 -0.69
C ALA A 164 -5.97 7.19 -0.04
N ARG A 165 -7.04 7.99 -0.28
CA ARG A 165 -7.23 9.28 0.40
C ARG A 165 -7.33 9.12 1.93
N LEU A 166 -8.04 8.10 2.41
CA LEU A 166 -8.13 7.82 3.85
C LEU A 166 -6.77 7.40 4.44
N VAL A 167 -5.98 6.63 3.68
CA VAL A 167 -4.60 6.29 4.08
C VAL A 167 -3.73 7.54 4.20
N GLN A 168 -3.78 8.43 3.20
CA GLN A 168 -3.02 9.68 3.22
C GLN A 168 -3.43 10.58 4.40
N GLN A 169 -4.74 10.69 4.66
CA GLN A 169 -5.25 11.41 5.84
C GLN A 169 -4.74 10.79 7.14
N ALA A 170 -4.76 9.46 7.28
CA ALA A 170 -4.26 8.78 8.47
C ALA A 170 -2.75 8.97 8.70
N LEU A 171 -1.97 8.99 7.62
CA LEU A 171 -0.53 9.29 7.67
C LEU A 171 -0.30 10.73 8.15
N GLU A 172 -1.01 11.69 7.57
CA GLU A 172 -0.92 13.11 7.91
C GLU A 172 -1.31 13.37 9.38
N GLU A 173 -2.44 12.81 9.85
CA GLU A 173 -2.86 12.90 11.24
C GLU A 173 -1.81 12.36 12.23
N ALA A 174 -1.02 11.38 11.80
CA ALA A 174 0.06 10.80 12.58
C ALA A 174 1.40 11.53 12.47
N GLY A 175 1.51 12.53 11.58
CA GLY A 175 2.77 13.22 11.30
C GLY A 175 3.75 12.38 10.45
N LEU A 176 3.23 11.42 9.68
CA LEU A 176 3.99 10.62 8.73
C LEU A 176 3.86 11.20 7.31
N PRO A 177 4.85 10.98 6.43
CA PRO A 177 4.80 11.50 5.07
C PRO A 177 3.65 10.87 4.28
N GLN A 178 2.80 11.69 3.65
CA GLN A 178 1.67 11.22 2.84
C GLN A 178 2.13 10.34 1.66
N ASP A 179 3.31 10.63 1.11
CA ASP A 179 3.95 9.87 0.03
C ASP A 179 4.46 8.49 0.46
N ALA A 180 4.33 8.11 1.75
CA ALA A 180 4.65 6.76 2.23
C ALA A 180 3.72 5.71 1.62
N VAL A 181 2.49 6.07 1.27
CA VAL A 181 1.57 5.19 0.55
C VAL A 181 0.98 5.96 -0.61
N GLN A 182 1.33 5.54 -1.82
CA GLN A 182 0.89 6.19 -3.05
C GLN A 182 0.02 5.24 -3.87
N LEU A 183 -1.02 5.77 -4.51
CA LEU A 183 -1.82 5.03 -5.49
C LEU A 183 -1.52 5.54 -6.89
N VAL A 184 -1.27 4.63 -7.83
CA VAL A 184 -1.26 4.93 -9.26
C VAL A 184 -2.66 5.38 -9.68
N GLN A 185 -2.82 6.66 -10.02
CA GLN A 185 -4.15 7.26 -10.27
C GLN A 185 -4.70 7.05 -11.69
N THR A 186 -3.89 6.48 -12.59
CA THR A 186 -4.25 6.18 -13.97
C THR A 186 -4.51 4.68 -14.16
N THR A 187 -5.40 4.34 -15.09
CA THR A 187 -5.69 2.95 -15.47
C THR A 187 -4.71 2.41 -16.51
N ASP A 188 -3.80 3.26 -17.02
CA ASP A 188 -2.83 2.90 -18.05
C ASP A 188 -1.94 1.73 -17.59
N ARG A 189 -1.88 0.70 -18.44
CA ARG A 189 -1.12 -0.54 -18.18
C ARG A 189 0.38 -0.35 -18.37
N GLU A 190 0.81 0.72 -19.04
CA GLU A 190 2.23 1.04 -19.23
C GLU A 190 2.93 1.37 -17.90
N VAL A 191 2.20 1.97 -16.94
CA VAL A 191 2.74 2.28 -15.60
C VAL A 191 3.29 1.02 -14.91
N VAL A 192 2.66 -0.14 -15.10
CA VAL A 192 3.16 -1.40 -14.52
C VAL A 192 4.53 -1.74 -15.10
N GLY A 193 4.70 -1.65 -16.42
CA GLY A 193 5.99 -1.95 -17.07
C GLY A 193 7.10 -0.99 -16.64
N GLN A 194 6.77 0.29 -16.46
CA GLN A 194 7.70 1.27 -15.91
C GLN A 194 8.03 0.95 -14.44
N LEU A 195 7.03 0.67 -13.59
CA LEU A 195 7.24 0.48 -12.16
C LEU A 195 8.13 -0.73 -11.84
N ILE A 196 7.97 -1.84 -12.57
CA ILE A 196 8.80 -3.05 -12.38
C ILE A 196 10.23 -2.89 -12.91
N THR A 197 10.51 -1.83 -13.68
CA THR A 197 11.83 -1.53 -14.26
C THR A 197 12.53 -0.32 -13.60
N LEU A 198 12.10 0.08 -12.39
CA LEU A 198 12.69 1.18 -11.62
C LEU A 198 13.44 0.69 -10.36
N PRO A 199 14.51 -0.13 -10.49
CA PRO A 199 15.25 -0.67 -9.34
C PRO A 199 15.94 0.40 -8.50
N GLN A 200 16.14 1.61 -9.03
CA GLN A 200 16.67 2.75 -8.27
C GLN A 200 15.68 3.27 -7.21
N TYR A 201 14.38 2.98 -7.36
CA TYR A 201 13.34 3.48 -6.48
C TYR A 201 12.54 2.39 -5.79
N VAL A 202 12.25 1.28 -6.48
CA VAL A 202 11.42 0.18 -5.98
C VAL A 202 12.30 -1.03 -5.68
N ASP A 203 12.34 -1.42 -4.41
CA ASP A 203 13.22 -2.48 -3.91
C ASP A 203 12.60 -3.88 -4.10
N VAL A 204 11.26 -3.99 -4.15
CA VAL A 204 10.55 -5.26 -4.43
C VAL A 204 9.17 -5.04 -5.06
N ILE A 205 8.74 -5.95 -5.93
CA ILE A 205 7.38 -5.97 -6.51
C ILE A 205 6.62 -7.18 -5.96
N ILE A 206 5.37 -6.97 -5.57
CA ILE A 206 4.47 -8.00 -5.03
C ILE A 206 3.22 -8.06 -5.93
N PRO A 207 3.14 -9.04 -6.84
CA PRO A 207 1.93 -9.27 -7.62
C PRO A 207 0.89 -10.06 -6.80
N ARG A 208 -0.37 -9.60 -6.82
CA ARG A 208 -1.51 -10.29 -6.20
C ARG A 208 -2.69 -10.34 -7.17
N GLY A 209 -2.69 -11.32 -8.04
CA GLY A 209 -3.70 -11.49 -9.09
C GLY A 209 -3.70 -12.88 -9.71
N GLY A 210 -4.30 -12.99 -10.90
CA GLY A 210 -4.31 -14.25 -11.64
C GLY A 210 -2.94 -14.64 -12.21
N LYS A 211 -2.83 -15.86 -12.75
CA LYS A 211 -1.60 -16.36 -13.39
C LYS A 211 -1.06 -15.41 -14.45
N GLY A 212 -1.93 -14.83 -15.28
CA GLY A 212 -1.51 -13.91 -16.34
C GLY A 212 -0.90 -12.60 -15.83
N LEU A 213 -1.28 -12.12 -14.64
CA LEU A 213 -0.60 -10.97 -14.02
C LEU A 213 0.80 -11.37 -13.56
N ILE A 214 0.91 -12.55 -12.93
CA ILE A 214 2.16 -13.07 -12.38
C ILE A 214 3.15 -13.39 -13.50
N GLU A 215 2.71 -13.97 -14.61
CA GLU A 215 3.56 -14.27 -15.78
C GLU A 215 4.07 -13.01 -16.50
N ARG A 216 3.39 -11.88 -16.33
CA ARG A 216 3.76 -10.60 -16.95
C ARG A 216 4.82 -9.84 -16.13
N ILE A 217 4.94 -10.09 -14.84
CA ILE A 217 5.80 -9.37 -13.88
C ILE A 217 7.03 -10.21 -13.60
#